data_AF-A0A9C9UA31-F1
#
_entry.id   AF-A0A9C9UA31-F1
#
_cell.length_a   1.000
_cell.length_b   1.000
_cell.length_c   1.000
_cell.angle_alpha   90.00
_cell.angle_beta   90.00
_cell.angle_gamma   90.00
#
_symmetry.space_group_name_H-M   'P 1'
#
loop_
_entity.id
_entity.type
_entity.pdbx_description
1 polymer ?
#
loop_
_entity_poly.entity_id
_entity_poly.type
_entity_poly.pdbx_seq_one_letter_code
_entity_poly.pdbx_strand_id
1 'polypeptide(L)'
;MPGTRFSLEVQPRIPPRIGRLEELANNLLYTWDRNVRSLFYRLDTGLWEQVGHSPKLFLRRVAQQRLEKAAEDRIFLDDYYRALTAYDNYLQQPPSSEASLLDPKHDLVAYFCAEFGLHESL
;
A
#
# COMPACT_ATOMS: atom_id res chain seq x y z
N MET A 1 12.07 42.59 7.85
CA MET A 1 10.78 41.89 7.69
C MET A 1 11.06 40.40 7.52
N PRO A 2 10.63 39.51 8.42
CA PRO A 2 10.76 38.08 8.19
C PRO A 2 9.75 37.69 7.10
N GLY A 3 10.25 37.28 5.93
CA GLY A 3 9.39 36.84 4.82
C GLY A 3 8.66 35.53 5.17
N THR A 4 7.40 35.42 4.76
CA THR A 4 6.60 34.20 4.89
C THR A 4 7.26 33.06 4.10
N ARG A 5 7.57 31.94 4.76
CA ARG A 5 8.08 30.73 4.11
C ARG A 5 6.91 29.88 3.63
N PHE A 6 6.94 29.49 2.36
CA PHE A 6 6.03 28.51 1.79
C PHE A 6 6.76 27.17 1.63
N SER A 7 6.13 26.08 2.07
CA SER A 7 6.62 24.72 1.82
C SER A 7 5.93 24.19 0.58
N LEU A 8 6.71 23.82 -0.43
CA LEU A 8 6.23 23.21 -1.67
C LEU A 8 6.65 21.75 -1.68
N GLU A 9 5.69 20.84 -1.83
CA GLU A 9 5.93 19.41 -2.05
C GLU A 9 5.54 19.08 -3.49
N VAL A 10 6.47 18.52 -4.26
CA VAL A 10 6.20 18.04 -5.62
C VAL A 10 6.02 16.53 -5.55
N GLN A 11 4.80 16.07 -5.80
CA GLN A 11 4.47 14.64 -5.83
C GLN A 11 4.44 14.15 -7.28
N PRO A 12 4.95 12.94 -7.56
CA PRO A 12 4.89 12.35 -8.88
C PRO A 12 3.44 12.01 -9.25
N ARG A 13 3.16 11.98 -10.56
CA ARG A 13 1.87 11.57 -11.09
C ARG A 13 1.91 10.10 -11.45
N ILE A 14 1.10 9.30 -10.76
CA ILE A 14 0.98 7.86 -11.02
C ILE A 14 0.30 7.66 -12.39
N PRO A 15 0.93 6.91 -13.32
CA PRO A 15 0.32 6.60 -14.61
C PRO A 15 -0.97 5.78 -14.45
N PRO A 16 -2.02 6.03 -15.26
CA PRO A 16 -3.31 5.36 -15.12
C PRO A 16 -3.24 3.82 -15.11
N ARG A 17 -2.30 3.23 -15.87
CA ARG A 17 -2.13 1.77 -15.96
C ARG A 17 -1.77 1.13 -14.61
N ILE A 18 -1.04 1.86 -13.76
CA ILE A 18 -0.62 1.43 -12.42
C ILE A 18 -1.27 2.29 -11.32
N GLY A 19 -2.40 2.96 -11.65
CA GLY A 19 -3.06 3.92 -10.77
C GLY A 19 -3.52 3.33 -9.43
N ARG A 20 -3.86 2.03 -9.40
CA ARG A 20 -4.30 1.34 -8.18
C ARG A 20 -3.14 1.01 -7.22
N LEU A 21 -1.89 1.37 -7.54
CA LEU A 21 -0.82 1.38 -6.54
C LEU A 21 -1.17 2.24 -5.33
N GLU A 22 -1.97 3.30 -5.52
CA GLU A 22 -2.45 4.13 -4.41
C GLU A 22 -3.40 3.37 -3.48
N GLU A 23 -4.23 2.47 -4.00
CA GLU A 23 -5.09 1.60 -3.17
C GLU A 23 -4.24 0.66 -2.32
N LEU A 24 -3.27 -0.01 -2.96
CA LEU A 24 -2.33 -0.91 -2.28
C LEU A 24 -1.50 -0.18 -1.21
N ALA A 25 -1.11 1.07 -1.48
CA ALA A 25 -0.33 1.87 -0.55
C ALA A 25 -1.12 2.39 0.66
N ASN A 26 -2.46 2.52 0.53
CA ASN A 26 -3.35 2.97 1.60
C ASN A 26 -3.99 1.81 2.39
N ASN A 27 -3.63 0.56 2.10
CA ASN A 27 -4.17 -0.61 2.79
C ASN A 27 -3.09 -1.35 3.58
N LEU A 28 -3.32 -1.63 4.87
CA LEU A 28 -2.36 -2.34 5.72
C LEU A 28 -2.03 -3.76 5.26
N LEU A 29 -2.74 -4.31 4.26
CA LEU A 29 -2.39 -5.59 3.64
C LEU A 29 -0.91 -5.67 3.23
N TYR A 30 -0.30 -4.57 2.79
CA TYR A 30 1.12 -4.56 2.40
C TYR A 30 2.05 -5.02 3.54
N THR A 31 1.64 -4.92 4.80
CA THR A 31 2.49 -5.27 5.94
C THR A 31 2.77 -6.77 6.00
N TRP A 32 1.84 -7.62 5.54
CA TRP A 32 2.00 -9.08 5.49
C TRP A 32 2.02 -9.67 4.07
N ASP A 33 1.51 -8.96 3.05
CA ASP A 33 1.55 -9.44 1.67
C ASP A 33 2.89 -9.13 0.98
N ARG A 34 3.68 -10.18 0.74
CA ARG A 34 5.00 -10.07 0.09
C ARG A 34 4.92 -9.63 -1.37
N ASN A 35 3.83 -9.94 -2.08
CA ASN A 35 3.67 -9.55 -3.48
C ASN A 35 3.50 -8.04 -3.57
N VAL A 36 2.69 -7.46 -2.69
CA VAL A 36 2.50 -6.00 -2.62
C VAL A 36 3.83 -5.30 -2.29
N ARG A 37 4.58 -5.77 -1.28
CA ARG A 37 5.90 -5.21 -0.94
C ARG A 37 6.90 -5.30 -2.09
N SER A 38 6.88 -6.42 -2.82
CA SER A 38 7.77 -6.65 -3.97
C SER A 38 7.59 -5.58 -5.07
N LEU A 39 6.37 -5.08 -5.29
CA LEU A 39 6.13 -4.02 -6.27
C LEU A 39 6.92 -2.75 -5.95
N PHE A 40 6.85 -2.28 -4.70
CA PHE A 40 7.57 -1.07 -4.27
C PHE A 40 9.09 -1.29 -4.25
N TYR A 41 9.53 -2.46 -3.79
CA TYR A 41 10.94 -2.86 -3.82
C TYR A 41 11.51 -2.88 -5.25
N ARG A 42 10.76 -3.42 -6.23
CA ARG A 42 11.17 -3.47 -7.64
C ARG A 42 11.20 -2.10 -8.32
N LEU A 43 10.29 -1.20 -7.94
CA LEU A 43 10.26 0.16 -8.48
C LEU A 43 11.54 0.92 -8.15
N ASP A 44 11.91 0.94 -6.86
CA ASP A 44 13.13 1.56 -6.39
C ASP A 44 13.54 0.99 -5.02
N THR A 45 14.46 0.03 -5.02
CA THR A 45 14.96 -0.61 -3.80
C THR A 45 15.60 0.40 -2.84
N GLY A 46 16.34 1.39 -3.35
CA GLY A 46 17.02 2.36 -2.50
C GLY A 46 16.02 3.27 -1.79
N LEU A 47 15.03 3.77 -2.51
CA LEU A 47 13.97 4.58 -1.92
C LEU A 47 13.13 3.76 -0.93
N TRP A 48 12.84 2.50 -1.26
CA TRP A 48 12.05 1.61 -0.42
C TRP A 48 12.62 1.44 1.00
N GLU A 49 13.93 1.22 1.10
CA GLU A 49 14.64 1.16 2.39
C GLU A 49 14.63 2.54 3.08
N GLN A 50 14.88 3.63 2.33
CA GLN A 50 14.94 4.99 2.88
C GLN A 50 13.62 5.48 3.49
N VAL A 51 12.48 4.99 2.99
CA VAL A 51 11.15 5.35 3.51
C VAL A 51 10.67 4.40 4.60
N GLY A 52 11.53 3.50 5.11
CA GLY A 52 11.16 2.52 6.14
C GLY A 52 10.01 1.64 5.68
N HIS A 53 10.09 1.18 4.43
CA HIS A 53 9.08 0.30 3.83
C HIS A 53 7.65 0.87 3.85
N SER A 54 7.49 2.20 3.83
CA SER A 54 6.19 2.88 3.75
C SER A 54 5.76 3.09 2.30
N PRO A 55 4.75 2.37 1.77
CA PRO A 55 4.28 2.56 0.40
C PRO A 55 3.73 3.96 0.13
N LYS A 56 3.07 4.55 1.13
CA LYS A 56 2.48 5.88 1.01
C LYS A 56 3.54 6.96 0.88
N LEU A 57 4.60 6.89 1.69
CA LEU A 57 5.73 7.80 1.58
C LEU A 57 6.55 7.53 0.31
N PHE A 58 6.68 6.27 -0.09
CA PHE A 58 7.31 5.86 -1.35
C PHE A 58 6.65 6.56 -2.55
N LEU A 59 5.32 6.46 -2.69
CA LEU A 59 4.60 7.05 -3.83
C LEU A 59 4.70 8.57 -3.90
N ARG A 60 4.98 9.25 -2.78
CA ARG A 60 5.23 10.70 -2.78
C ARG A 60 6.63 11.09 -3.25
N ARG A 61 7.60 10.18 -3.16
CA ARG A 61 9.03 10.47 -3.37
C ARG A 61 9.63 9.78 -4.59
N VAL A 62 8.98 8.74 -5.10
CA VAL A 62 9.48 7.98 -6.25
C VAL A 62 9.61 8.87 -7.48
N ALA A 63 10.71 8.69 -8.22
CA ALA A 63 10.94 9.47 -9.43
C ALA A 63 9.86 9.17 -10.48
N GLN A 64 9.30 10.21 -11.10
CA GLN A 64 8.29 10.11 -12.16
C GLN A 64 8.68 9.10 -13.25
N GLN A 65 9.95 9.14 -13.69
CA GLN A 65 10.47 8.26 -14.74
C GLN A 65 10.42 6.77 -14.35
N ARG A 66 10.53 6.43 -13.05
CA ARG A 66 10.43 5.04 -12.58
C ARG A 66 9.02 4.51 -12.75
N LEU A 67 8.02 5.33 -12.41
CA LEU A 67 6.61 4.99 -12.57
C LEU A 67 6.24 4.83 -14.05
N GLU A 68 6.72 5.74 -14.90
CA GLU A 68 6.49 5.66 -16.35
C GLU A 68 7.09 4.39 -16.96
N LYS A 69 8.35 4.08 -16.63
CA LYS A 69 9.01 2.83 -17.07
C LYS A 69 8.25 1.60 -16.58
N ALA A 70 7.81 1.58 -15.33
CA ALA A 70 7.06 0.47 -14.76
C ALA A 70 5.68 0.30 -15.44
N ALA A 71 5.04 1.38 -15.85
CA ALA A 71 3.79 1.34 -16.60
C ALA A 71 3.94 0.80 -18.03
N GLU A 72 5.16 0.68 -18.54
CA GLU A 72 5.49 0.12 -19.86
C GLU A 72 6.12 -1.28 -19.76
N ASP A 73 6.71 -1.63 -18.62
CA ASP A 73 7.32 -2.95 -18.37
C ASP A 73 6.25 -4.04 -18.14
N ARG A 74 6.17 -4.98 -19.08
CA ARG A 74 5.26 -6.13 -19.02
C ARG A 74 5.48 -7.00 -17.78
N ILE A 75 6.73 -7.22 -17.37
CA ILE A 75 7.05 -8.08 -16.23
C ILE A 75 6.59 -7.41 -14.93
N PHE A 76 6.72 -6.09 -14.83
CA PHE A 76 6.17 -5.35 -13.69
C PHE A 76 4.64 -5.40 -13.68
N LEU A 77 4.00 -5.17 -14.83
CA LEU A 77 2.55 -5.17 -14.93
C LEU A 77 1.94 -6.53 -14.57
N ASP A 78 2.56 -7.64 -14.99
CA ASP A 78 2.09 -8.98 -14.65
C ASP A 78 2.09 -9.22 -13.13
N ASP A 79 3.17 -8.83 -12.45
CA ASP A 79 3.26 -8.93 -10.98
C ASP A 79 2.26 -7.99 -10.30
N TYR A 80 2.09 -6.79 -10.82
CA TYR A 80 1.12 -5.81 -10.33
C TYR A 80 -0.32 -6.35 -10.41
N TYR A 81 -0.72 -6.92 -11.54
CA TYR A 81 -2.06 -7.50 -11.71
C TYR A 81 -2.27 -8.74 -10.85
N ARG A 82 -1.22 -9.56 -10.64
CA ARG A 82 -1.28 -10.70 -9.70
C ARG A 82 -1.53 -10.21 -8.28
N ALA A 83 -0.79 -9.19 -7.82
CA ALA A 83 -0.99 -8.60 -6.51
C ALA A 83 -2.39 -7.98 -6.35
N LEU A 84 -2.88 -7.26 -7.38
CA LEU A 84 -4.24 -6.72 -7.37
C LEU A 84 -5.32 -7.80 -7.32
N THR A 85 -5.13 -8.89 -8.06
CA THR A 85 -6.09 -10.00 -8.05
C THR A 85 -6.15 -10.65 -6.67
N ALA A 86 -5.00 -10.86 -6.02
CA ALA A 86 -4.96 -11.35 -4.65
C ALA A 86 -5.62 -10.38 -3.66
N TYR A 87 -5.36 -9.07 -3.81
CA TYR A 87 -5.97 -8.00 -3.04
C TYR A 87 -7.49 -7.97 -3.17
N ASP A 88 -8.00 -7.97 -4.41
CA ASP A 88 -9.44 -7.93 -4.70
C ASP A 88 -10.13 -9.20 -4.18
N ASN A 89 -9.52 -10.37 -4.36
CA ASN A 89 -10.05 -11.63 -3.83
C ASN A 89 -10.13 -11.62 -2.29
N TYR A 90 -9.11 -11.10 -1.61
CA TYR A 90 -9.09 -10.98 -0.16
C TYR A 90 -10.23 -10.07 0.34
N LEU A 91 -10.44 -8.93 -0.32
CA LEU A 91 -11.52 -8.00 0.06
C LEU A 91 -12.93 -8.51 -0.26
N GLN A 92 -13.07 -9.34 -1.29
CA GLN A 92 -14.35 -9.94 -1.66
C GLN A 92 -14.68 -11.20 -0.85
N GLN A 93 -13.73 -11.72 -0.07
CA GLN A 93 -13.96 -12.92 0.72
C GLN A 93 -15.04 -12.64 1.78
N PRO A 94 -16.16 -13.42 1.77
CA PRO A 94 -17.20 -13.22 2.75
C PRO A 94 -16.66 -13.53 4.16
N PRO A 95 -17.28 -12.96 5.21
CA PRO A 95 -16.97 -13.31 6.58
C PRO A 95 -17.02 -14.82 6.77
N SER A 96 -16.18 -15.36 7.65
CA SER A 96 -16.24 -16.78 7.98
C SER A 96 -17.66 -17.14 8.45
N SER A 97 -18.07 -18.39 8.22
CA SER A 97 -19.35 -18.90 8.72
C SER A 97 -19.53 -18.73 10.23
N GLU A 98 -18.42 -18.68 10.97
CA GLU A 98 -18.38 -18.42 12.41
C GLU A 98 -18.71 -16.96 12.74
N ALA A 99 -18.29 -16.00 11.91
CA ALA A 99 -18.66 -14.59 12.07
C ALA A 99 -20.17 -14.37 11.89
N SER A 100 -20.82 -15.20 11.07
CA SER A 100 -22.28 -15.20 10.89
C SER A 100 -23.06 -15.68 12.12
N LEU A 101 -22.38 -16.27 13.12
CA LEU A 101 -22.98 -16.69 14.40
C LEU A 101 -23.05 -15.54 15.41
N LEU A 102 -22.34 -14.44 15.16
CA LEU A 102 -22.32 -13.26 16.04
C LEU A 102 -23.41 -12.28 15.62
N ASP A 103 -24.16 -11.73 16.58
CA ASP A 103 -25.06 -10.62 16.38
C ASP A 103 -24.36 -9.30 16.68
N PRO A 104 -24.08 -8.44 15.67
CA PRO A 104 -23.39 -7.17 15.87
C PRO A 104 -24.10 -6.20 16.82
N LYS A 105 -25.40 -6.41 17.11
CA LYS A 105 -26.19 -5.58 18.01
C LYS A 105 -26.19 -6.04 19.46
N HIS A 106 -25.90 -7.32 19.70
CA HIS A 106 -26.02 -7.93 21.04
C HIS A 106 -24.71 -8.53 21.54
N ASP A 107 -23.81 -8.92 20.64
CA ASP A 107 -22.53 -9.54 20.98
C ASP A 107 -21.39 -8.51 20.96
N LEU A 108 -20.54 -8.57 21.99
CA LEU A 108 -19.37 -7.69 22.12
C LEU A 108 -18.10 -8.47 21.79
N VAL A 109 -17.26 -7.89 20.93
CA VAL A 109 -15.94 -8.43 20.57
C VAL A 109 -14.86 -7.60 21.23
N ALA A 110 -14.01 -8.23 22.04
CA ALA A 110 -12.83 -7.61 22.62
C ALA A 110 -11.56 -8.09 21.90
N TYR A 111 -10.79 -7.16 21.33
CA TYR A 111 -9.51 -7.44 20.70
C TYR A 111 -8.37 -7.26 21.72
N PHE A 112 -7.67 -8.34 22.03
CA PHE A 112 -6.51 -8.32 22.91
C PHE A 112 -5.22 -8.48 22.09
N CYS A 113 -4.27 -7.57 22.26
CA CYS A 113 -2.94 -7.67 21.67
C CYS A 113 -1.90 -7.28 22.72
N ALA A 114 -0.77 -8.01 22.75
CA ALA A 114 0.32 -7.74 23.70
C ALA A 114 1.16 -6.52 23.28
N GLU A 115 1.30 -6.28 21.98
CA GLU A 115 2.03 -5.14 21.39
C GLU A 115 1.32 -4.66 20.12
N PHE A 116 1.13 -3.36 19.96
CA PHE A 116 0.48 -2.77 18.78
C PHE A 116 1.52 -2.42 17.70
N GLY A 117 2.24 -3.43 17.19
CA GLY A 117 3.27 -3.27 16.16
C GLY A 117 2.85 -3.87 14.82
N LEU A 118 1.98 -3.18 14.06
CA LEU A 118 1.58 -3.68 12.73
C LEU A 118 2.64 -3.39 11.66
N HIS A 119 3.31 -2.24 11.73
CA HIS A 119 4.41 -1.88 10.82
C HIS A 119 5.24 -0.74 11.39
N GLU A 120 6.53 -0.68 11.03
CA GLU A 120 7.48 0.35 11.47
C GLU A 120 7.17 1.76 10.96
N SER A 121 6.25 1.89 10.01
CA SER A 121 5.86 3.17 9.40
C SER A 121 4.63 3.82 10.03
N LEU A 122 4.08 3.24 11.11
CA LEU A 122 2.95 3.81 11.87
C LEU A 122 3.41 4.94 12.80
#